data_AF-A0A2N2NJ14-F1
#
_entry.id   AF-A0A2N2NJ14-F1
#
_cell.length_a   1.000
_cell.length_b   1.000
_cell.length_c   1.000
_cell.angle_alpha   90.00
_cell.angle_beta   90.00
_cell.angle_gamma   90.00
#
_symmetry.space_group_name_H-M   'P 1'
#
loop_
_entity.id
_entity.type
_entity.pdbx_description
1 polymer ?
#
loop_
_entity_poly.entity_id
_entity_poly.type
_entity_poly.pdbx_seq_one_letter_code
_entity_poly.pdbx_strand_id
1 'polypeptide(L)' 'MSRDLKKYASQTNVQLIIGGFGLLFVVGLGLIAIFYGTGAALVGLLCLIGGLVPIGLVALFLFGLDIFVKKINKD' A
#
# COMPACT_ATOMS: atom_id res chain seq x y z
N MET A 1 2.12 33.99 3.21
CA MET A 1 2.31 32.67 3.87
C MET A 1 1.61 31.61 3.03
N SER A 2 2.19 31.26 1.88
CA SER A 2 1.63 30.24 0.98
C SER A 2 1.91 28.87 1.58
N ARG A 3 0.93 28.33 2.31
CA ARG A 3 1.02 26.99 2.87
C ARG A 3 0.92 26.01 1.70
N ASP A 4 1.98 25.24 1.45
CA ASP A 4 2.01 24.20 0.41
C ASP A 4 0.88 23.17 0.60
N LEU A 5 -0.25 23.38 -0.09
CA LEU A 5 -1.39 22.48 -0.14
C LEU A 5 -0.98 21.07 -0.62
N LYS A 6 0.05 21.00 -1.46
CA LYS A 6 0.61 19.76 -2.01
C LYS A 6 1.20 18.84 -0.92
N LYS A 7 1.74 19.41 0.15
CA LYS A 7 2.32 18.67 1.28
C LYS A 7 1.24 18.04 2.16
N TYR A 8 0.11 18.73 2.34
CA TYR A 8 -1.04 18.23 3.11
C TYR A 8 -1.83 17.15 2.36
N ALA A 9 -1.97 17.26 1.04
CA ALA A 9 -2.62 16.23 0.23
C ALA A 9 -1.85 14.90 0.29
N SER A 10 -0.51 14.93 0.23
CA SER A 10 0.32 13.72 0.33
C SER A 10 0.21 13.05 1.70
N GLN A 11 0.22 13.82 2.78
CA GLN A 11 0.06 13.28 4.14
C GLN A 11 -1.31 12.62 4.33
N THR A 12 -2.37 13.25 3.84
CA THR A 12 -3.75 12.74 3.95
C THR A 12 -3.91 11.45 3.15
N ASN A 13 -3.37 11.38 1.94
CA ASN A 13 -3.42 10.18 1.10
C ASN A 13 -2.73 8.99 1.77
N VAL A 14 -1.57 9.18 2.39
CA VAL A 14 -0.88 8.10 3.11
C VAL A 14 -1.73 7.58 4.28
N GLN A 15 -2.34 8.50 5.03
CA GLN A 15 -3.18 8.13 6.17
C GLN A 15 -4.46 7.39 5.74
N LEU A 16 -5.06 7.79 4.61
CA LEU A 16 -6.21 7.11 4.01
C LEU A 16 -5.84 5.72 3.48
N ILE A 17 -4.67 5.57 2.85
CA ILE A 17 -4.18 4.27 2.39
C ILE A 17 -3.95 3.35 3.58
N ILE A 18 -3.25 3.80 4.62
CA ILE A 18 -2.98 3.00 5.83
C ILE A 18 -4.28 2.63 6.53
N GLY A 19 -5.20 3.59 6.72
CA GLY A 19 -6.49 3.35 7.35
C GLY A 19 -7.37 2.40 6.53
N GLY A 20 -7.39 2.58 5.20
CA GLY A 20 -8.11 1.71 4.27
C GLY A 20 -7.59 0.27 4.29
N PHE A 21 -6.26 0.09 4.23
CA PHE A 21 -5.63 -1.22 4.35
C PHE A 21 -5.89 -1.87 5.71
N GLY A 22 -5.79 -1.11 6.81
CA GLY A 22 -6.08 -1.62 8.14
C GLY A 22 -7.52 -2.10 8.27
N LEU A 23 -8.49 -1.32 7.77
CA LEU A 23 -9.90 -1.70 7.79
C LEU A 23 -10.17 -2.92 6.89
N LEU A 24 -9.58 -2.95 5.69
CA LEU A 24 -9.72 -4.08 4.76
C LEU A 24 -9.18 -5.38 5.37
N PHE A 25 -7.97 -5.36 5.92
CA PHE A 25 -7.37 -6.54 6.53
C PHE A 25 -8.09 -6.98 7.81
N VAL A 26 -8.47 -6.05 8.69
CA VAL A 26 -9.09 -6.42 9.98
C VAL A 26 -10.56 -6.76 9.80
N VAL A 27 -11.35 -5.85 9.21
CA VAL A 27 -12.80 -6.02 9.05
C VAL A 27 -13.11 -7.02 7.94
N GLY A 28 -12.41 -6.95 6.80
CA GLY A 28 -12.63 -7.87 5.68
C GLY A 28 -12.30 -9.31 6.05
N LEU A 29 -11.09 -9.59 6.55
CA LEU A 29 -10.73 -10.95 6.97
C LEU A 29 -11.51 -11.40 8.21
N GLY A 30 -11.84 -10.48 9.12
CA GLY A 30 -12.68 -10.75 10.29
C GLY A 30 -14.07 -11.23 9.88
N LEU A 31 -14.74 -10.55 8.95
CA LEU A 31 -16.02 -11.00 8.40
C LEU A 31 -15.90 -12.35 7.70
N ILE A 32 -14.86 -12.55 6.88
CA ILE A 32 -14.65 -13.83 6.19
C ILE A 32 -14.45 -14.96 7.20
N ALA A 33 -13.68 -14.74 8.27
CA ALA A 33 -13.46 -15.73 9.31
C ALA A 33 -14.75 -16.11 10.04
N ILE A 34 -15.64 -15.15 10.28
CA ILE A 34 -16.93 -15.38 10.96
C ILE A 34 -17.90 -16.15 10.06
N PHE A 35 -18.02 -15.80 8.79
CA PHE A 35 -19.04 -16.38 7.89
C PHE A 35 -18.57 -17.63 7.13
N TYR A 36 -17.31 -17.69 6.71
CA TYR A 36 -16.75 -18.73 5.84
C TYR A 36 -15.68 -19.59 6.54
N GLY A 37 -15.38 -19.31 7.81
CA GLY A 37 -14.38 -20.02 8.60
C GLY A 37 -12.95 -19.56 8.35
N THR A 38 -12.04 -20.08 9.18
CA THR A 38 -10.61 -19.69 9.20
C THR A 38 -9.86 -20.06 7.92
N GLY A 39 -10.23 -21.16 7.26
CA GLY A 39 -9.63 -21.58 5.99
C GLY A 39 -9.85 -20.56 4.86
N ALA A 40 -11.06 -20.01 4.74
CA ALA A 40 -11.37 -18.98 3.75
C ALA A 40 -10.64 -17.66 4.05
N ALA A 41 -10.50 -17.31 5.33
CA ALA A 41 -9.76 -16.12 5.74
C ALA A 41 -8.27 -16.18 5.38
N LEU A 42 -7.63 -17.35 5.49
CA LEU A 42 -6.24 -17.56 5.07
C LEU A 42 -6.05 -17.37 3.56
N VAL A 43 -6.96 -17.91 2.75
CA VAL A 43 -6.92 -17.74 1.29
C VAL A 43 -7.16 -16.27 0.92
N GLY A 44 -8.09 -15.60 1.60
CA GLY A 44 -8.31 -14.15 1.45
C GLY A 44 -7.07 -13.32 1.78
N LEU A 45 -6.37 -13.66 2.87
CA LEU A 45 -5.12 -13.00 3.26
C LEU A 45 -4.01 -13.21 2.23
N LEU A 46 -3.84 -14.45 1.74
CA LEU A 46 -2.89 -14.75 0.67
C LEU A 46 -3.21 -13.98 -0.61
N CYS A 47 -4.49 -13.83 -0.97
CA CYS A 47 -4.93 -13.05 -2.12
C CYS A 47 -4.60 -11.57 -1.96
N LEU A 48 -4.87 -10.98 -0.78
CA LEU A 48 -4.58 -9.57 -0.52
C LEU A 48 -3.08 -9.27 -0.55
N ILE A 49 -2.25 -10.13 0.03
CA ILE A 49 -0.79 -10.00 -0.03
C ILE A 49 -0.30 -10.21 -1.46
N GLY A 50 -0.86 -11.21 -2.17
CA GLY A 50 -0.54 -11.50 -3.57
C GLY A 50 -0.84 -10.32 -4.50
N GLY A 51 -1.97 -9.63 -4.31
CA GLY A 51 -2.30 -8.40 -5.05
C GLY A 51 -1.38 -7.22 -4.74
N LEU A 52 -0.75 -7.22 -3.56
CA LEU A 52 0.24 -6.22 -3.17
C LEU A 52 1.59 -6.41 -3.87
N VAL A 53 1.92 -7.63 -4.29
CA VAL A 53 3.18 -7.96 -4.99
C VAL A 53 3.40 -7.09 -6.23
N PRO A 54 2.49 -7.02 -7.22
CA PRO A 54 2.73 -6.19 -8.41
C PRO A 54 2.82 -4.70 -8.09
N ILE A 55 2.04 -4.20 -7.12
CA ILE A 55 2.10 -2.80 -6.68
C ILE A 55 3.47 -2.49 -6.09
N GLY A 56 3.94 -3.33 -5.18
CA GLY A 56 5.27 -3.22 -4.57
C GLY A 56 6.39 -3.33 -5.60
N LEU A 57 6.24 -4.23 -6.57
CA LEU A 57 7.22 -4.43 -7.63
C LEU A 57 7.36 -3.18 -8.50
N VAL A 58 6.24 -2.60 -8.97
CA VAL A 58 6.25 -1.36 -9.74
C VAL A 58 6.86 -0.20 -8.94
N ALA A 59 6.49 -0.05 -7.67
CA ALA A 59 7.05 0.99 -6.81
C ALA A 59 8.57 0.82 -6.60
N LEU A 60 9.04 -0.41 -6.41
CA LEU A 60 10.45 -0.73 -6.24
C LEU A 60 11.25 -0.45 -7.52
N PHE A 61 10.70 -0.79 -8.69
CA PHE A 61 11.33 -0.46 -9.97
C PHE A 61 11.45 1.05 -10.18
N LEU A 62 10.38 1.82 -9.91
CA LEU A 62 10.43 3.28 -10.03
C LEU A 62 11.41 3.91 -9.04
N PHE A 63 11.43 3.43 -7.80
CA PHE A 63 12.37 3.93 -6.78
C PHE A 63 13.83 3.59 -7.13
N GLY A 64 14.07 2.38 -7.65
CA GLY A 64 15.38 1.97 -8.12
C GLY A 64 15.89 2.84 -9.28
N LEU A 65 15.01 3.14 -10.25
CA LEU A 65 15.33 4.05 -11.35
C LEU A 65 15.62 5.47 -10.85
N ASP A 66 14.82 6.00 -9.92
CA ASP A 66 15.04 7.35 -9.34
C ASP A 66 16.42 7.44 -8.66
N ILE A 67 16.79 6.44 -7.85
CA ILE A 67 18.11 6.37 -7.22
C ILE A 67 19.23 6.32 -8.26
N PHE A 68 19.06 5.52 -9.32
CA PHE A 68 20.08 5.35 -10.34
C PHE A 68 20.27 6.62 -11.17
N VAL A 69 19.17 7.25 -11.60
CA VAL A 69 19.18 8.55 -12.32
C VAL A 69 19.80 9.63 -11.44
N LYS A 70 19.45 9.68 -10.15
CA LYS A 70 19.99 10.69 -9.22
C LYS A 70 21.47 10.48 -8.91
N LYS A 71 21.99 9.25 -9.03
CA LYS A 71 23.43 8.97 -8.99
C LYS A 71 24.14 9.43 -10.26
N ILE A 72 23.55 9.20 -11.43
CA ILE A 72 24.15 9.58 -12.73
C ILE A 72 24.16 11.10 -12.92
N ASN A 73 23.10 11.80 -12.53
CA ASN A 73 22.95 13.25 -12.71
C ASN A 73 23.67 14.08 -11.63
N LYS A 74 24.48 13.43 -10.78
CA LYS A 74 25.27 14.07 -9.71
C LYS A 74 26.76 14.21 -10.08
N ASP A 75 27.15 13.75 -11.26
CA ASP A 75 28.32 14.23 -12.02
C ASP A 75 27.92 15.44 -12.88
#